data_AF-A0A7C5CVM0-F1
#
_entry.id   AF-A0A7C5CVM0-F1
#
_cell.length_a   1.000
_cell.length_b   1.000
_cell.length_c   1.000
_cell.angle_alpha   90.00
_cell.angle_beta   90.00
_cell.angle_gamma   90.00
#
_symmetry.space_group_name_H-M   'P 1'
#
loop_
_entity.id
_entity.type
_entity.pdbx_description
1 polymer ?
#
loop_
_entity_poly.entity_id
_entity_poly.type
_entity_poly.pdbx_seq_one_letter_code
_entity_poly.pdbx_strand_id
1 'polypeptide(L)'
;MSSISDLLFDPDRSYDLSIVVSDDANFISSLMDRVKTDKTIVLTSRGKDVNVREGVIFYTYNRNLENSIYFMNFIERLIFRIFLGGYIKSDMEVLLVSEYPFRFLLEFNSSAMPFYRVMEELSDIVDREVMEALLKILFEIHLEGREGKRVGT
;
A
#
# COMPACT_ATOMS: atom_id res chain seq x y z
N MET A 1 -14.15 16.19 -22.64
CA MET A 1 -14.71 15.51 -21.46
C MET A 1 -13.60 15.46 -20.43
N SER A 2 -13.74 16.16 -19.30
CA SER A 2 -12.79 16.02 -18.19
C SER A 2 -12.88 14.57 -17.71
N SER A 3 -11.74 13.90 -17.70
CA SER A 3 -11.63 12.56 -17.12
C SER A 3 -11.81 12.68 -15.60
N ILE A 4 -12.37 11.69 -14.93
CA ILE A 4 -12.46 11.68 -13.45
C ILE A 4 -11.08 11.88 -12.80
N SER A 5 -10.02 11.49 -13.50
CA SER A 5 -8.62 11.79 -13.16
C SER A 5 -8.24 13.28 -13.20
N ASP A 6 -9.02 14.17 -13.80
CA ASP A 6 -8.79 15.62 -13.75
C ASP A 6 -9.47 16.27 -12.52
N LEU A 7 -10.40 15.56 -11.88
CA LEU A 7 -11.12 16.00 -10.68
C LEU A 7 -10.48 15.51 -9.38
N LEU A 8 -9.62 14.48 -9.46
CA LEU A 8 -9.10 13.77 -8.28
C LEU A 8 -7.66 14.13 -7.91
N PHE A 9 -6.92 14.79 -8.79
CA PHE A 9 -5.50 15.09 -8.55
C PHE A 9 -5.25 16.59 -8.64
N ASP A 10 -4.66 17.13 -7.57
CA ASP A 10 -4.07 18.46 -7.60
C ASP A 10 -2.71 18.36 -8.33
N PRO A 11 -2.56 18.95 -9.53
CA PRO A 11 -1.32 18.86 -10.31
C PRO A 11 -0.14 19.59 -9.66
N ASP A 12 -0.42 20.45 -8.68
CA ASP A 12 0.59 21.21 -7.94
C ASP A 12 1.03 20.51 -6.65
N ARG A 13 0.32 19.46 -6.23
CA ARG A 13 0.68 18.68 -5.05
C ARG A 13 1.70 17.59 -5.39
N SER A 14 2.76 17.51 -4.58
CA SER A 14 3.75 16.44 -4.61
C SER A 14 3.56 15.52 -3.41
N TYR A 15 3.77 14.21 -3.62
CA TYR A 15 3.68 13.20 -2.55
C TYR A 15 5.00 12.43 -2.45
N ASP A 16 5.46 12.14 -1.24
CA ASP A 16 6.68 11.34 -1.03
C ASP A 16 6.50 9.89 -1.50
N LEU A 17 5.27 9.37 -1.44
CA LEU A 17 4.94 8.01 -1.88
C LEU A 17 3.56 7.94 -2.51
N SER A 18 3.46 7.30 -3.67
CA SER A 18 2.18 6.82 -4.22
C SER A 18 2.06 5.30 -4.12
N ILE A 19 0.86 4.84 -3.77
CA ILE A 19 0.47 3.44 -3.70
C ILE A 19 -0.70 3.24 -4.65
N VAL A 20 -0.52 2.44 -5.70
CA VAL A 20 -1.50 2.24 -6.77
C VAL A 20 -2.01 0.81 -6.74
N VAL A 21 -3.30 0.61 -6.52
CA VAL A 21 -3.97 -0.70 -6.55
C VAL A 21 -4.82 -0.79 -7.82
N SER A 22 -4.31 -1.45 -8.85
CA SER A 22 -5.08 -1.69 -10.08
C SER A 22 -4.53 -2.88 -10.86
N ASP A 23 -5.38 -3.46 -11.70
CA ASP A 23 -5.02 -4.47 -12.70
C ASP A 23 -5.04 -3.92 -14.12
N ASP A 24 -5.34 -2.63 -14.29
CA ASP A 24 -5.34 -1.93 -15.56
C ASP A 24 -4.02 -1.17 -15.75
N ALA A 25 -3.20 -1.67 -16.68
CA ALA A 25 -1.93 -1.06 -17.04
C ALA A 25 -2.08 0.35 -17.61
N ASN A 26 -3.18 0.66 -18.31
CA ASN A 26 -3.43 1.99 -18.85
C ASN A 26 -3.74 2.98 -17.74
N PHE A 27 -4.54 2.57 -16.75
CA PHE A 27 -4.81 3.36 -15.56
C PHE A 27 -3.52 3.68 -14.80
N ILE A 28 -2.71 2.65 -14.52
CA ILE A 28 -1.43 2.80 -13.82
C ILE A 28 -0.50 3.76 -14.57
N SER A 29 -0.34 3.56 -15.88
CA SER A 29 0.51 4.43 -16.71
C SER A 29 0.01 5.87 -16.72
N SER A 30 -1.30 6.07 -16.90
CA SER A 30 -1.91 7.40 -16.88
C SER A 30 -1.75 8.09 -15.53
N LEU A 31 -1.79 7.35 -14.43
CA LEU A 31 -1.64 7.91 -13.10
C LEU A 31 -0.18 8.33 -12.85
N MET A 32 0.77 7.50 -13.25
CA MET A 32 2.19 7.80 -13.13
C MET A 32 2.64 9.04 -13.93
N ASP A 33 2.02 9.31 -15.08
CA ASP A 33 2.33 10.51 -15.86
C ASP A 33 1.73 11.80 -15.26
N ARG A 34 0.76 11.68 -14.34
CA ARG A 34 0.01 12.82 -13.77
C ARG A 34 0.39 13.14 -12.34
N VAL A 35 0.70 12.12 -11.53
CA VAL A 35 0.99 12.27 -10.11
C VAL A 35 2.48 12.49 -9.92
N LYS A 36 2.84 13.63 -9.32
CA LYS A 36 4.22 13.93 -8.92
C LYS A 36 4.54 13.21 -7.62
N THR A 37 5.40 12.19 -7.71
CA THR A 37 5.83 11.44 -6.53
C THR A 37 7.27 10.95 -6.64
N ASP A 38 7.96 10.90 -5.50
CA ASP A 38 9.34 10.43 -5.43
C ASP A 38 9.46 8.91 -5.58
N LYS A 39 8.43 8.18 -5.13
CA LYS A 39 8.37 6.72 -5.18
C LYS A 39 6.97 6.25 -5.48
N THR A 40 6.88 5.23 -6.33
CA THR A 40 5.60 4.60 -6.68
C THR A 40 5.65 3.11 -6.38
N ILE A 41 4.63 2.63 -5.68
CA ILE A 41 4.39 1.21 -5.43
C ILE A 41 3.11 0.81 -6.17
N VAL A 42 3.21 -0.21 -7.02
CA VAL A 42 2.07 -0.73 -7.77
C VAL A 42 1.72 -2.12 -7.25
N LEU A 43 0.44 -2.33 -6.98
CA LEU A 43 -0.13 -3.58 -6.49
C LEU A 43 -1.13 -4.13 -7.49
N THR A 44 -0.82 -5.31 -8.01
CA THR A 44 -1.63 -6.00 -9.01
C THR A 44 -1.98 -7.40 -8.55
N SER A 45 -2.98 -7.97 -9.17
CA SER A 45 -3.37 -9.35 -8.96
C SER A 45 -2.35 -10.28 -9.59
N ARG A 46 -2.01 -11.36 -8.89
CA ARG A 46 -1.13 -12.41 -9.42
C ARG A 46 -1.63 -12.89 -10.80
N GLY A 47 -0.71 -12.97 -11.76
CA GLY A 47 -1.00 -13.39 -13.13
C GLY A 47 -1.43 -12.27 -14.08
N LYS A 48 -1.45 -11.01 -13.60
CA LYS A 48 -1.57 -9.83 -14.47
C LYS A 48 -0.19 -9.34 -14.85
N ASP A 49 0.00 -9.18 -16.15
CA ASP A 49 1.22 -8.61 -16.71
C ASP A 49 1.00 -7.11 -16.87
N VAL A 50 1.58 -6.33 -15.96
CA VAL A 50 1.51 -4.87 -16.00
C VAL A 50 2.91 -4.34 -16.19
N ASN A 51 3.17 -3.81 -17.37
CA ASN A 51 4.47 -3.28 -17.74
C ASN A 51 4.62 -1.88 -17.14
N VAL A 52 5.42 -1.76 -16.08
CA VAL A 52 5.67 -0.50 -15.38
C VAL A 52 7.08 0.01 -15.67
N ARG A 53 7.26 1.34 -15.69
CA ARG A 53 8.57 1.98 -15.93
C ARG A 53 9.59 1.59 -14.85
N GLU A 54 10.87 1.73 -15.20
CA GLU A 54 12.00 1.53 -14.29
C GLU A 54 11.86 2.41 -13.04
N GLY A 55 12.12 1.84 -11.85
CA GLY A 55 12.00 2.55 -10.57
C GLY A 55 10.68 2.36 -9.81
N VAL A 56 9.71 1.65 -10.38
CA VAL A 56 8.48 1.25 -9.66
C VAL A 56 8.71 -0.03 -8.86
N ILE A 57 8.26 -0.03 -7.61
CA ILE A 57 8.24 -1.25 -6.79
C ILE A 57 6.93 -1.98 -7.04
N PHE A 58 7.03 -3.24 -7.42
CA PHE A 58 5.89 -4.03 -7.82
C PHE A 58 5.55 -5.13 -6.79
N TYR A 59 4.28 -5.21 -6.40
CA TYR A 59 3.77 -6.27 -5.55
C TYR A 59 2.59 -6.97 -6.20
N THR A 60 2.57 -8.29 -6.11
CA THR A 60 1.39 -9.08 -6.49
C THR A 60 0.60 -9.52 -5.26
N TYR A 61 -0.73 -9.48 -5.34
CA TYR A 61 -1.61 -10.06 -4.33
C TYR A 61 -2.51 -11.14 -4.93
N ASN A 62 -2.93 -12.09 -4.09
CA ASN A 62 -3.92 -13.09 -4.48
C ASN A 62 -5.32 -12.47 -4.35
N ARG A 63 -6.11 -12.50 -5.43
CA ARG A 63 -7.52 -12.12 -5.39
C ARG A 63 -8.27 -13.15 -4.54
N ASN A 64 -8.93 -12.67 -3.48
CA ASN A 64 -9.90 -13.44 -2.71
C ASN A 64 -11.17 -12.59 -2.59
N LEU A 65 -12.34 -13.19 -2.81
CA LEU A 65 -13.66 -12.56 -2.65
C LEU A 65 -13.81 -11.89 -1.28
N GLU A 66 -13.19 -12.47 -0.26
CA GLU A 66 -13.14 -11.95 1.11
C GLU A 66 -12.42 -10.60 1.20
N ASN A 67 -11.35 -10.39 0.42
CA ASN A 67 -10.64 -9.10 0.39
C ASN A 67 -11.48 -8.00 -0.27
N SER A 68 -12.41 -8.37 -1.16
CA SER A 68 -13.32 -7.42 -1.79
C SER A 68 -14.46 -6.99 -0.86
N ILE A 69 -14.89 -7.88 0.06
CA ILE A 69 -15.91 -7.59 1.07
C ILE A 69 -15.30 -6.82 2.26
N TYR A 70 -14.10 -7.22 2.70
CA TYR A 70 -13.36 -6.56 3.78
C TYR A 70 -12.27 -5.64 3.24
N PHE A 71 -12.67 -4.75 2.34
CA PHE A 71 -11.74 -3.92 1.59
C PHE A 71 -10.84 -3.05 2.46
N MET A 72 -11.39 -2.43 3.51
CA MET A 72 -10.59 -1.62 4.45
C MET A 72 -9.50 -2.44 5.13
N ASN A 73 -9.80 -3.68 5.55
CA ASN A 73 -8.81 -4.58 6.15
C ASN A 73 -7.72 -4.97 5.13
N PHE A 74 -8.08 -5.13 3.85
CA PHE A 74 -7.11 -5.37 2.79
C PHE A 74 -6.17 -4.19 2.60
N ILE A 75 -6.70 -2.97 2.56
CA ILE A 75 -5.91 -1.74 2.43
C ILE A 75 -5.00 -1.53 3.63
N GLU A 76 -5.48 -1.73 4.86
CA GLU A 76 -4.66 -1.63 6.08
C GLU A 76 -3.48 -2.60 6.05
N ARG A 77 -3.72 -3.87 5.69
CA ARG A 77 -2.67 -4.89 5.56
C ARG A 77 -1.64 -4.53 4.50
N LEU A 78 -2.11 -3.96 3.40
CA LEU A 78 -1.28 -3.55 2.28
C LEU A 78 -0.36 -2.39 2.67
N ILE A 79 -0.92 -1.35 3.29
CA ILE A 79 -0.13 -0.23 3.80
C ILE A 79 0.87 -0.73 4.85
N PHE A 80 0.44 -1.62 5.74
CA PHE A 80 1.31 -2.18 6.76
C PHE A 80 2.46 -3.01 6.16
N ARG A 81 2.21 -3.83 5.14
CA ARG A 81 3.27 -4.56 4.42
C ARG A 81 4.28 -3.61 3.76
N ILE A 82 3.80 -2.52 3.15
CA ILE A 82 4.65 -1.50 2.54
C ILE A 82 5.51 -0.81 3.60
N PHE A 83 4.92 -0.50 4.76
CA PHE A 83 5.62 0.04 5.91
C PHE A 83 6.73 -0.92 6.39
N LEU A 84 6.44 -2.21 6.58
CA LEU A 84 7.44 -3.21 6.96
C LEU A 84 8.56 -3.36 5.92
N GLY A 85 8.26 -3.12 4.64
CA GLY A 85 9.25 -3.05 3.56
C GLY A 85 10.21 -1.85 3.69
N GLY A 86 10.00 -0.95 4.64
CA GLY A 86 10.81 0.25 4.87
C GLY A 86 10.53 1.38 3.87
N TYR A 87 9.41 1.31 3.15
CA TYR A 87 9.07 2.28 2.10
C TYR A 87 8.29 3.49 2.61
N ILE A 88 7.53 3.32 3.69
CA ILE A 88 6.92 4.43 4.43
C ILE A 88 7.89 4.79 5.55
N LYS A 89 8.16 6.08 5.71
CA LYS A 89 8.95 6.71 6.78
C LYS A 89 8.06 7.72 7.52
N SER A 90 8.52 8.25 8.65
CA SER A 90 7.80 9.30 9.39
C SER A 90 7.62 10.55 8.52
N ASP A 91 6.51 11.25 8.74
CA ASP A 91 6.15 12.53 8.11
C ASP A 91 6.02 12.52 6.58
N MET A 92 5.86 11.35 5.95
CA MET A 92 5.65 11.25 4.51
C MET A 92 4.19 11.58 4.15
N GLU A 93 3.99 12.41 3.13
CA GLU A 93 2.73 12.58 2.44
C GLU A 93 2.51 11.41 1.48
N VAL A 94 1.53 10.56 1.80
CA VAL A 94 1.23 9.35 1.05
C VAL A 94 -0.09 9.49 0.31
N LEU A 95 -0.06 9.16 -0.98
CA LEU A 95 -1.23 9.06 -1.84
C LEU A 95 -1.52 7.58 -2.13
N LEU A 96 -2.67 7.08 -1.68
CA LEU A 96 -3.16 5.77 -2.07
C LEU A 96 -4.29 5.92 -3.07
N VAL A 97 -4.13 5.32 -4.24
CA VAL A 97 -5.14 5.29 -5.30
C VAL A 97 -5.47 3.85 -5.62
N SER A 98 -6.76 3.54 -5.57
CA SER A 98 -7.26 2.22 -5.92
C SER A 98 -8.29 2.36 -7.02
N GLU A 99 -8.19 1.49 -8.02
CA GLU A 99 -9.23 1.27 -9.01
C GLU A 99 -10.06 0.01 -8.74
N TYR A 100 -9.56 -0.87 -7.86
CA TYR A 100 -10.16 -2.18 -7.58
C TYR A 100 -10.04 -2.57 -6.10
N PRO A 101 -11.09 -3.17 -5.48
CA PRO A 101 -12.42 -3.46 -6.03
C PRO A 101 -13.33 -2.24 -6.07
N PHE A 102 -12.94 -1.15 -5.41
CA PHE A 102 -13.62 0.14 -5.47
C PHE A 102 -12.64 1.21 -5.91
N ARG A 103 -13.16 2.18 -6.66
CA ARG A 103 -12.43 3.39 -7.02
C ARG A 103 -12.41 4.33 -5.83
N PHE A 104 -11.25 4.58 -5.26
CA PHE A 104 -11.07 5.55 -4.20
C PHE A 104 -9.67 6.15 -4.19
N LEU A 105 -9.57 7.30 -3.53
CA LEU A 105 -8.33 8.02 -3.29
C LEU A 105 -8.27 8.33 -1.79
N LEU A 106 -7.11 8.09 -1.19
CA LEU A 106 -6.83 8.41 0.20
C LEU A 106 -5.50 9.15 0.27
N GLU A 107 -5.52 10.30 0.91
CA GLU A 107 -4.34 11.09 1.24
C GLU A 107 -4.15 11.09 2.74
N PHE A 108 -2.92 10.83 3.17
CA PHE A 108 -2.61 10.84 4.58
C PHE A 108 -1.14 11.15 4.81
N ASN A 109 -0.85 11.76 5.96
CA ASN A 109 0.50 11.84 6.48
C ASN A 109 0.81 10.57 7.29
N SER A 110 1.98 9.97 7.09
CA SER A 110 2.36 8.71 7.75
C SER A 110 2.41 8.83 9.28
N SER A 111 2.70 10.01 9.84
CA SER A 111 2.67 10.27 11.29
C SER A 111 1.28 10.11 11.91
N ALA A 112 0.23 10.27 11.11
CA ALA A 112 -1.15 10.07 11.57
C ALA A 112 -1.52 8.58 11.67
N MET A 113 -0.69 7.67 11.16
CA MET A 113 -1.01 6.25 11.15
C MET A 113 -0.83 5.61 12.53
N PRO A 114 -1.78 4.77 12.99
CA PRO A 114 -1.72 4.16 14.32
C PRO A 114 -0.42 3.40 14.60
N PHE A 115 0.14 2.72 13.60
CA PHE A 115 1.38 1.96 13.77
C PHE A 115 2.63 2.84 13.95
N TYR A 116 2.66 4.05 13.37
CA TYR A 116 3.76 5.00 13.65
C TYR A 116 3.70 5.52 15.07
N ARG A 117 2.49 5.86 15.54
CA ARG A 117 2.29 6.26 16.94
C ARG A 117 2.75 5.18 17.90
N VAL A 118 2.37 3.93 17.64
CA VAL A 118 2.81 2.77 18.44
C VAL A 118 4.33 2.58 18.37
N MET A 119 4.95 2.78 17.19
CA MET A 119 6.41 2.69 17.05
C MET A 119 7.13 3.80 17.82
N GLU A 120 6.65 5.04 17.76
CA GLU A 120 7.21 6.17 18.52
C GLU A 120 7.06 5.94 20.02
N GLU A 121 5.86 5.58 20.49
CA GLU A 121 5.57 5.30 21.91
C GLU A 121 6.41 4.16 22.48
N LEU A 122 6.70 3.12 21.68
CA LEU A 122 7.47 1.97 22.12
C LEU A 122 8.98 2.13 21.90
N SER A 123 9.41 3.07 21.06
CA SER A 123 10.84 3.28 20.76
C SER A 123 11.65 3.77 21.96
N ASP A 124 11.01 4.38 22.95
CA ASP A 124 11.63 4.78 24.22
C ASP A 124 11.91 3.59 25.15
N ILE A 125 11.28 2.44 24.91
CA ILE A 125 11.34 1.24 25.77
C ILE A 125 12.09 0.10 25.07
N VAL A 126 11.95 -0.01 23.76
CA VAL A 126 12.52 -1.07 22.93
C VAL A 126 13.16 -0.44 21.71
N ASP A 127 14.41 -0.80 21.42
CA ASP A 127 15.14 -0.31 20.26
C ASP A 127 14.29 -0.44 18.99
N ARG A 128 14.25 0.64 18.19
CA ARG A 128 13.43 0.73 16.98
C ARG A 128 13.65 -0.44 16.02
N GLU A 129 14.90 -0.87 15.86
CA GLU A 129 15.26 -2.00 14.99
C GLU A 129 14.65 -3.32 15.48
N VAL A 130 14.59 -3.51 16.81
CA VAL A 130 13.98 -4.69 17.44
C VAL A 130 12.46 -4.64 17.29
N MET A 131 11.85 -3.47 17.46
CA MET A 131 10.42 -3.27 17.24
C MET A 131 10.00 -3.54 15.79
N GLU A 132 10.78 -3.03 14.81
CA GLU A 132 10.55 -3.32 13.40
C GLU A 132 10.64 -4.83 13.11
N ALA A 133 11.61 -5.53 13.70
CA ALA A 133 11.75 -6.98 13.56
C ALA A 133 10.57 -7.75 14.19
N LEU A 134 10.12 -7.35 15.38
CA LEU A 134 8.97 -7.96 16.05
C LEU A 134 7.66 -7.77 15.27
N LEU A 135 7.43 -6.57 14.73
CA LEU A 135 6.26 -6.29 13.90
C LEU A 135 6.28 -7.10 12.59
N LYS A 136 7.46 -7.30 11.98
CA LYS A 136 7.62 -8.20 10.82
C LYS A 136 7.19 -9.62 11.18
N ILE A 137 7.71 -10.17 12.28
CA ILE A 137 7.41 -11.53 12.75
C ILE A 137 5.92 -11.69 13.08
N LEU A 138 5.33 -10.77 13.84
CA LEU A 138 3.92 -10.82 14.21
C LEU A 138 3.00 -10.80 12.98
N PHE A 139 3.39 -10.06 11.95
CA PHE A 139 2.63 -9.97 10.71
C PHE A 139 2.77 -11.21 9.84
N GLU A 140 3.99 -11.76 9.72
CA GLU A 140 4.21 -13.05 9.07
C GLU A 140 3.38 -14.13 9.75
N ILE A 141 3.40 -14.21 11.08
CA ILE A 141 2.55 -15.13 11.86
C ILE A 141 1.05 -14.87 11.60
N HIS A 142 0.61 -13.61 11.53
CA HIS A 142 -0.80 -13.29 11.26
C HIS A 142 -1.23 -13.65 9.82
N LEU A 143 -0.31 -13.55 8.85
CA LEU A 143 -0.54 -13.94 7.46
C LEU A 143 -0.53 -15.47 7.31
N GLU A 144 0.49 -16.15 7.83
CA GLU A 144 0.63 -17.60 7.80
C GLU A 144 -0.49 -18.30 8.59
N GLY A 145 -0.92 -17.72 9.71
CA GLY A 145 -2.05 -18.22 10.50
C GLY A 145 -3.39 -18.19 9.76
N ARG A 146 -3.49 -17.43 8.66
CA ARG A 146 -4.66 -17.43 7.75
C ARG A 146 -4.46 -18.30 6.50
N GLU A 147 -3.24 -18.44 6.02
CA GLU A 147 -2.91 -19.38 4.93
C GLU A 147 -2.85 -20.85 5.42
N GLY A 148 -2.67 -21.06 6.73
CA GLY A 148 -2.46 -22.35 7.40
C GLY A 148 -3.68 -23.06 8.00
N LYS A 149 -4.88 -22.95 7.40
CA LYS A 149 -5.99 -23.90 7.66
C LYS A 149 -6.52 -24.57 6.39
N ARG A 150 -5.61 -25.13 5.59
CA ARG A 150 -5.88 -26.30 4.74
C ARG A 150 -4.64 -27.20 4.72
N VAL A 151 -4.36 -27.83 5.86
CA VAL A 151 -3.70 -29.14 5.85
C VAL A 151 -4.82 -30.14 6.08
N GLY A 152 -5.01 -31.03 5.10
CA GLY A 152 -6.24 -31.78 4.91
C GLY A 152 -6.58 -32.80 6.00
N THR A 153 -7.88 -33.06 6.09
CA THR A 153 -8.51 -34.38 5.97
C THR A 153 -9.84 -34.19 5.27
#